data_AF-A0A2E7CL64-F1
#
_entry.id   AF-A0A2E7CL64-F1
#
_cell.length_a   1.000
_cell.length_b   1.000
_cell.length_c   1.000
_cell.angle_alpha   90.00
_cell.angle_beta   90.00
_cell.angle_gamma   90.00
#
_symmetry.space_group_name_H-M   'P 1'
#
loop_
_entity.id
_entity.type
_entity.pdbx_description
1 polymer ?
#
loop_
_entity_poly.entity_id
_entity_poly.type
_entity_poly.pdbx_seq_one_letter_code
_entity_poly.pdbx_strand_id
1 'polypeptide(L)'
;MSMPGPWELGLILVIILIFFGTGKLPQVLGQMGKGIKSFKDGMRDGENGEDEDDLSSTANRSDQNIAPAKKILSSEATSKEGTKPQAEHAAQPTE
;
A
#
# COMPACT_ATOMS: atom_id res chain seq x y z
N MET A 1 15.10 -43.35 -13.72
CA MET A 1 14.98 -41.88 -13.79
C MET A 1 15.55 -41.31 -12.51
N SER A 2 16.71 -40.68 -12.58
CA SER A 2 17.36 -40.10 -11.39
C SER A 2 16.68 -38.78 -11.06
N MET A 3 15.87 -38.77 -9.99
CA MET A 3 15.41 -37.51 -9.43
C MET A 3 16.60 -36.82 -8.76
N PRO A 4 16.83 -35.52 -9.04
CA PRO A 4 17.87 -34.78 -8.36
C PRO A 4 17.60 -34.78 -6.86
N GLY A 5 18.67 -34.95 -6.07
CA GLY A 5 18.57 -34.99 -4.62
C GLY A 5 18.22 -33.62 -4.04
N PRO A 6 17.87 -33.58 -2.74
CA PRO A 6 17.62 -32.32 -2.03
C PRO A 6 18.80 -31.34 -2.09
N TRP A 7 20.04 -31.86 -2.23
CA TRP A 7 21.26 -31.04 -2.30
C TRP A 7 21.33 -30.23 -3.60
N GLU A 8 21.02 -30.87 -4.72
CA GLU A 8 20.99 -30.25 -6.04
C GLU A 8 19.85 -29.24 -6.13
N LEU A 9 18.68 -29.56 -5.57
CA LEU A 9 17.53 -28.65 -5.55
C LEU A 9 17.82 -27.39 -4.71
N GLY A 10 18.52 -27.55 -3.58
CA GLY A 10 18.98 -26.43 -2.76
C GLY A 10 19.94 -25.50 -3.51
N LEU A 11 20.88 -26.05 -4.29
CA LEU A 11 21.81 -25.23 -5.08
C LEU A 11 21.10 -24.37 -6.13
N ILE A 12 20.10 -24.95 -6.80
CA ILE A 12 19.27 -24.23 -7.78
C ILE A 12 18.48 -23.10 -7.11
N LEU A 13 17.90 -23.36 -5.93
CA LEU A 13 17.16 -22.36 -5.17
C LEU A 13 18.03 -21.16 -4.79
N VAL A 14 19.27 -21.41 -4.36
CA VAL A 14 20.24 -20.35 -4.01
C VAL A 14 20.53 -19.45 -5.21
N ILE A 15 20.74 -20.03 -6.39
CA ILE A 15 21.00 -19.27 -7.63
C ILE A 15 19.81 -18.36 -7.94
N ILE A 16 18.59 -18.87 -7.88
CA ILE A 16 17.36 -18.08 -8.11
C ILE A 16 17.26 -16.95 -7.09
N LEU A 17 17.58 -17.20 -5.82
CA LEU A 17 17.57 -16.19 -4.77
C LEU A 17 18.58 -15.05 -5.01
N ILE A 18 19.72 -15.33 -5.66
CA ILE A 18 20.70 -14.30 -6.03
C ILE A 18 20.14 -13.41 -7.15
N PHE A 19 19.51 -14.00 -8.17
CA PHE A 19 18.95 -13.24 -9.30
C PHE A 19 17.68 -12.46 -8.92
N PHE A 20 16.78 -13.09 -8.15
CA PHE A 20 15.49 -12.51 -7.78
C PHE A 20 15.53 -11.74 -6.45
N GLY A 21 16.56 -11.97 -5.64
CA GLY A 21 16.68 -11.43 -4.28
C GLY A 21 15.82 -12.18 -3.26
N THR A 22 16.21 -12.11 -1.99
CA THR A 22 15.52 -12.78 -0.87
C THR A 22 14.16 -12.17 -0.51
N GLY A 23 13.86 -10.95 -0.95
CA GLY A 23 12.60 -10.26 -0.63
C GLY A 23 11.47 -10.49 -1.64
N LYS A 24 11.78 -10.62 -2.93
CA LYS A 24 10.76 -10.70 -3.99
C LYS A 24 10.11 -12.08 -4.06
N LEU A 25 10.90 -13.14 -3.89
CA LEU A 25 10.40 -14.52 -3.94
C LEU A 25 9.34 -14.79 -2.85
N PRO A 26 9.58 -14.56 -1.54
CA PRO A 26 8.57 -14.80 -0.51
C PRO A 26 7.37 -13.86 -0.61
N GLN A 27 7.54 -12.63 -1.11
CA GLN A 27 6.42 -11.70 -1.31
C GLN A 27 5.46 -12.18 -2.41
N VAL A 28 6.00 -12.66 -3.53
CA VAL A 28 5.19 -13.21 -4.64
C VAL A 28 4.59 -14.57 -4.25
N LEU A 29 5.38 -15.44 -3.64
CA LEU A 29 4.91 -16.74 -3.17
C LEU A 29 3.88 -16.61 -2.05
N GLY A 30 3.96 -15.58 -1.20
CA GLY A 30 2.97 -15.29 -0.17
C GLY A 30 1.63 -14.85 -0.77
N GLN A 31 1.63 -14.00 -1.80
CA GLN A 31 0.38 -13.60 -2.48
C GLN A 31 -0.22 -14.73 -3.31
N MET A 32 0.63 -15.48 -4.03
CA MET A 32 0.20 -16.66 -4.78
C MET A 32 -0.30 -17.77 -3.84
N GLY A 33 0.44 -18.04 -2.76
CA GLY A 33 0.13 -19.08 -1.77
C GLY A 33 -1.22 -18.88 -1.08
N LYS A 34 -1.63 -17.62 -0.81
CA LYS A 34 -2.98 -17.32 -0.32
C LYS A 34 -4.06 -17.74 -1.32
N GLY A 35 -3.87 -17.48 -2.61
CA GLY A 35 -4.81 -17.90 -3.66
C GLY A 35 -4.89 -19.42 -3.82
N ILE A 36 -3.75 -20.13 -3.77
CA ILE A 36 -3.74 -21.60 -3.80
C ILE A 36 -4.37 -22.16 -2.52
N LYS A 37 -4.15 -21.53 -1.36
CA LYS A 37 -4.77 -21.94 -0.09
C LYS A 37 -6.29 -21.83 -0.15
N SER A 38 -6.83 -20.67 -0.54
CA SER A 38 -8.28 -20.50 -0.71
C SER A 38 -8.87 -21.42 -1.78
N PHE A 39 -8.11 -21.72 -2.85
CA PHE A 39 -8.54 -22.71 -3.85
C PHE A 39 -8.58 -24.14 -3.29
N LYS A 40 -7.61 -24.50 -2.45
CA LYS A 40 -7.59 -25.80 -1.77
C LYS A 40 -8.71 -25.88 -0.74
N ASP A 41 -8.91 -24.84 0.05
CA ASP A 41 -9.92 -24.79 1.11
C ASP A 41 -11.32 -24.84 0.51
N GLY A 42 -11.59 -24.08 -0.56
CA GLY A 42 -12.87 -24.13 -1.27
C GLY A 42 -13.14 -25.46 -2.00
N MET A 43 -12.10 -26.21 -2.37
CA MET A 43 -12.26 -27.57 -2.89
C MET A 43 -12.60 -28.57 -1.76
N ARG A 44 -12.03 -28.38 -0.57
CA ARG A 44 -12.27 -29.25 0.60
C ARG A 44 -13.65 -29.05 1.19
N ASP A 45 -14.12 -27.81 1.24
CA ASP A 45 -15.48 -27.45 1.67
C ASP A 45 -16.56 -28.15 0.81
N GLY A 46 -16.25 -28.40 -0.46
CA GLY A 46 -17.10 -29.17 -1.37
C GLY A 46 -17.14 -30.69 -1.14
N GLU A 47 -16.18 -31.27 -0.41
CA GLU A 47 -16.07 -32.73 -0.16
C GLU A 47 -16.39 -33.14 1.30
N ASN A 48 -16.11 -32.30 2.29
CA ASN A 48 -16.56 -32.49 3.68
C ASN A 48 -16.40 -31.16 4.43
N GLY A 49 -17.52 -30.58 4.85
CA GLY A 49 -17.54 -29.34 5.62
C GLY A 49 -16.88 -29.49 6.99
N GLU A 50 -16.41 -28.35 7.50
CA GLU A 50 -15.76 -28.13 8.80
C GLU A 50 -14.21 -28.23 8.77
N ASP A 51 -13.56 -27.06 8.59
CA ASP A 51 -12.56 -26.49 9.51
C ASP A 51 -11.86 -25.32 8.79
N GLU A 52 -12.43 -24.12 8.95
CA GLU A 52 -11.76 -22.86 8.64
C GLU A 52 -10.80 -22.50 9.78
N ASP A 53 -9.73 -21.78 9.43
CA ASP A 53 -8.83 -21.03 10.33
C ASP A 53 -7.72 -21.79 11.08
N ASP A 54 -6.51 -21.24 11.23
CA ASP A 54 -5.92 -20.05 10.64
C ASP A 54 -4.40 -20.16 10.85
N LEU A 55 -3.66 -20.22 9.76
CA LEU A 55 -2.22 -19.97 9.79
C LEU A 55 -1.96 -19.01 8.64
N SER A 56 -2.08 -17.70 8.90
CA SER A 56 -1.14 -16.67 8.41
C SER A 56 -1.66 -15.24 8.59
N SER A 57 -2.28 -14.89 9.72
CA SER A 57 -2.36 -13.50 10.18
C SER A 57 -1.34 -13.21 11.28
N THR A 58 -0.04 -13.29 10.98
CA THR A 58 1.01 -12.53 11.68
C THR A 58 2.28 -12.49 10.83
N ALA A 59 2.35 -11.55 9.88
CA ALA A 59 3.62 -10.97 9.47
C ALA A 59 3.35 -9.60 8.85
N ASN A 60 3.51 -8.58 9.69
CA ASN A 60 3.91 -7.23 9.28
C ASN A 60 2.80 -6.24 8.88
N ARG A 61 2.04 -5.77 9.89
CA ARG A 61 1.39 -4.46 9.87
C ARG A 61 2.34 -3.44 10.50
N SER A 62 3.36 -3.04 9.76
CA SER A 62 4.17 -1.85 10.03
C SER A 62 4.21 -1.03 8.75
N ASP A 63 3.30 -0.07 8.60
CA ASP A 63 3.67 1.34 8.63
C ASP A 63 2.40 2.20 8.57
N GLN A 64 2.38 3.20 9.43
CA GLN A 64 1.24 4.03 9.73
C GLN A 64 1.15 5.23 8.79
N ASN A 65 -0.10 5.59 8.52
CA ASN A 65 -0.56 6.87 8.02
C ASN A 65 0.06 8.07 8.78
N ILE A 66 0.80 8.96 8.09
CA ILE A 66 0.92 10.39 8.47
C ILE A 66 0.77 11.28 7.21
N ALA A 67 -0.45 11.79 7.04
CA ALA A 67 -0.92 13.09 6.51
C ALA A 67 -0.24 13.80 5.29
N PRO A 68 -1.03 14.24 4.27
CA PRO A 68 -0.65 15.30 3.34
C PRO A 68 -1.06 16.67 3.89
N ALA A 69 -0.10 17.56 4.14
CA ALA A 69 -0.38 18.97 4.39
C ALA A 69 0.65 19.86 3.69
N LYS A 70 0.11 20.92 3.03
CA LYS A 70 0.80 22.15 2.60
C LYS A 70 1.40 22.16 1.18
N LYS A 71 0.53 22.42 0.20
CA LYS A 71 0.85 23.33 -0.93
C LYS A 71 -0.32 24.27 -1.14
N ILE A 72 -0.38 25.27 -0.28
CA ILE A 72 -1.15 26.49 -0.46
C ILE A 72 -0.20 27.48 -1.13
N LEU A 73 -0.74 28.32 -2.01
CA LEU A 73 -0.21 29.65 -2.36
C LEU A 73 0.83 29.72 -3.48
N SER A 74 0.36 29.83 -4.72
CA SER A 74 0.80 30.85 -5.70
C SER A 74 0.12 30.60 -7.05
N SER A 75 -1.06 31.18 -7.26
CA SER A 75 -1.53 31.66 -8.58
C SER A 75 -3.02 31.98 -8.50
N GLU A 76 -3.42 33.19 -8.08
CA GLU A 76 -4.62 33.78 -8.68
C GLU A 76 -4.56 35.30 -8.63
N ALA A 77 -4.30 35.85 -9.81
CA ALA A 77 -4.76 37.10 -10.37
C ALA A 77 -5.10 38.26 -9.42
N THR A 78 -4.17 39.22 -9.38
CA THR A 78 -4.51 40.64 -9.28
C THR A 78 -5.36 41.04 -10.49
N SER A 79 -6.63 41.39 -10.27
CA SER A 79 -7.43 42.14 -11.22
C SER A 79 -8.00 43.36 -10.50
N LYS A 80 -7.57 44.54 -10.94
CA LYS A 80 -8.06 45.84 -10.50
C LYS A 80 -9.19 46.24 -11.44
N GLU A 81 -10.40 46.47 -10.93
CA GLU A 81 -11.36 47.45 -11.47
C GLU A 81 -12.55 47.60 -10.52
N GLY A 82 -13.03 48.84 -10.30
CA GLY A 82 -14.40 49.06 -9.78
C GLY A 82 -14.56 49.83 -8.45
N THR A 83 -14.44 51.16 -8.53
CA THR A 83 -15.49 52.12 -8.12
C THR A 83 -16.03 52.12 -6.67
N LYS A 84 -15.50 53.07 -5.88
CA LYS A 84 -16.15 53.89 -4.81
C LYS A 84 -17.59 54.28 -5.21
N PRO A 85 -18.64 54.35 -4.35
CA PRO A 85 -18.68 55.24 -3.17
C PRO A 85 -19.65 54.87 -1.99
N GLN A 86 -19.62 55.72 -0.95
CA GLN A 86 -20.61 55.90 0.14
C GLN A 86 -20.61 54.82 1.24
N ALA A 87 -20.74 55.12 2.53
CA ALA A 87 -21.15 56.32 3.27
C ALA A 87 -20.37 56.34 4.61
N GLU A 88 -19.87 57.49 5.07
CA GLU A 88 -20.53 58.27 6.14
C GLU A 88 -20.29 57.72 7.55
N HIS A 89 -19.28 58.26 8.24
CA HIS A 89 -19.34 58.82 9.60
C HIS A 89 -17.90 59.16 10.02
N ALA A 90 -17.55 60.45 9.96
CA ALA A 90 -17.50 61.32 11.13
C ALA A 90 -16.27 61.08 12.03
N ALA A 91 -15.28 61.96 11.91
CA ALA A 91 -14.84 62.85 13.00
C ALA A 91 -13.42 63.36 12.71
N GLN A 92 -13.33 64.67 12.53
CA GLN A 92 -12.13 65.51 12.73
C GLN A 92 -11.73 65.46 14.24
N PRO A 93 -10.66 66.12 14.75
CA PRO A 93 -9.61 66.98 14.14
C PRO A 93 -8.18 66.49 14.51
N THR A 94 -7.11 67.14 14.06
CA THR A 94 -6.09 67.96 14.80
C THR A 94 -4.72 67.45 14.30
N GLU A 95 -3.69 68.19 13.91
CA GLU A 95 -3.31 69.62 13.86
C GLU A 95 -2.63 69.90 12.50
#